data_AF-A0A452FZ66-F1
#
_entry.id   AF-A0A452FZ66-F1
#
_cell.length_a   1.000
_cell.length_b   1.000
_cell.length_c   1.000
_cell.angle_alpha   90.00
_cell.angle_beta   90.00
_cell.angle_gamma   90.00
#
_symmetry.space_group_name_H-M   'P 1'
#
loop_
_entity.id
_entity.type
_entity.pdbx_description
1 polymer ?
#
loop_
_entity_poly.entity_id
_entity_poly.type
_entity_poly.pdbx_seq_one_letter_code
_entity_poly.pdbx_strand_id
1 'polypeptide(L)'
;MYFFLINQGKWENKHVMGIKQDDGTYAADYEVENVFDILYASDNVLVAHNNVDEHGKKTVLTGLFVKPNIEEEGLQKFQELMEEKGTDEKKYREFHQK
;
A
#
# COMPACT_ATOMS: atom_id res chain seq x y z
N MET A 1 11.43 -0.79 -1.02
CA MET A 1 10.48 -1.90 -0.77
C MET A 1 10.76 -3.02 -1.75
N TYR A 2 10.96 -4.25 -1.26
CA TYR A 2 11.03 -5.45 -2.10
C TYR A 2 9.69 -6.17 -2.05
N PHE A 3 9.18 -6.60 -3.19
CA PHE A 3 7.93 -7.37 -3.27
C PHE A 3 7.92 -8.31 -4.47
N PHE A 4 7.02 -9.29 -4.42
CA PHE A 4 6.76 -10.21 -5.51
C PHE A 4 5.42 -9.88 -6.17
N LEU A 5 5.35 -10.08 -7.48
CA LEU A 5 4.11 -9.96 -8.24
C LEU A 5 4.04 -11.04 -9.31
N ILE A 6 2.81 -11.37 -9.71
CA ILE A 6 2.56 -12.26 -10.83
C ILE A 6 2.23 -11.39 -12.05
N ASN A 7 3.12 -11.38 -13.03
CA ASN A 7 2.91 -10.73 -14.32
C ASN A 7 2.87 -11.79 -15.41
N GLN A 8 1.79 -11.82 -16.20
CA GLN A 8 1.58 -12.82 -17.25
C GLN A 8 1.84 -14.28 -16.79
N GLY A 9 1.44 -14.60 -15.55
CA GLY A 9 1.59 -15.93 -14.95
C GLY A 9 2.99 -16.27 -14.43
N LYS A 10 3.94 -15.32 -14.46
CA LYS A 10 5.31 -15.50 -13.94
C LYS A 10 5.53 -14.65 -12.70
N TRP A 11 6.23 -15.23 -11.72
CA TRP A 11 6.69 -14.50 -10.54
C TRP A 11 7.86 -13.60 -10.91
N GLU A 12 7.74 -12.32 -10.56
CA GLU A 12 8.79 -11.32 -10.66
C GLU A 12 9.10 -10.75 -9.27
N ASN A 13 10.40 -10.58 -8.97
CA ASN A 13 10.84 -9.81 -7.81
C ASN A 13 11.08 -8.37 -8.25
N LYS A 14 10.51 -7.40 -7.52
CA LYS A 14 10.71 -5.98 -7.76
C LYS A 14 11.31 -5.31 -6.53
N HIS A 15 12.13 -4.30 -6.81
CA HIS A 15 12.61 -3.36 -5.82
C HIS A 15 12.20 -1.95 -6.25
N VAL A 16 11.48 -1.26 -5.37
CA VAL A 16 11.03 0.12 -5.60
C VAL A 16 11.57 1.00 -4.47
N MET A 17 12.14 2.14 -4.83
CA MET A 17 12.59 3.15 -3.88
C MET A 17 11.61 4.31 -3.87
N GLY A 18 11.16 4.68 -2.67
CA GLY A 18 10.37 5.89 -2.47
C GLY A 18 11.25 7.05 -2.02
N ILE A 19 11.00 8.24 -2.54
CA ILE A 19 11.65 9.49 -2.15
C ILE A 19 10.64 10.28 -1.31
N LYS A 20 11.02 10.58 -0.06
CA LYS A 20 10.20 11.42 0.83
C LYS A 20 10.11 12.84 0.28
N GLN A 21 8.90 13.38 0.25
CA GLN A 21 8.59 14.74 -0.19
C GLN A 21 8.46 15.69 1.01
N ASP A 22 8.41 16.99 0.73
CA ASP A 22 8.34 18.04 1.76
C ASP A 22 7.05 18.00 2.58
N ASP A 23 5.95 17.53 1.99
CA ASP A 23 4.64 17.35 2.63
C ASP A 23 4.54 16.04 3.45
N GLY A 24 5.61 15.25 3.49
CA GLY A 24 5.68 13.98 4.23
C GLY A 24 5.22 12.76 3.45
N THR A 25 4.73 12.93 2.22
CA THR A 25 4.41 11.83 1.30
C THR A 25 5.67 11.19 0.71
N TYR A 26 5.52 10.06 0.03
CA TYR A 26 6.61 9.38 -0.67
C TYR A 26 6.25 9.18 -2.13
N ALA A 27 7.06 9.73 -3.03
CA ALA A 27 6.95 9.47 -4.46
C ALA A 27 7.76 8.22 -4.83
N ALA A 28 7.21 7.32 -5.63
CA ALA A 28 7.95 6.18 -6.16
C ALA A 28 7.59 5.92 -7.63
N ASP A 29 8.60 5.60 -8.43
CA ASP A 29 8.44 5.25 -9.83
C ASP A 29 8.23 3.73 -9.97
N TYR A 30 6.99 3.31 -10.21
CA TYR A 30 6.65 1.91 -10.43
C TYR A 30 5.41 1.77 -11.32
N GLU A 31 5.59 1.31 -12.57
CA GLU A 31 4.59 1.30 -13.66
C GLU A 31 4.10 2.70 -14.08
N VAL A 32 3.84 3.60 -13.12
CA VAL A 32 3.52 5.03 -13.28
C VAL A 32 4.09 5.83 -12.08
N GLU A 33 3.88 7.15 -12.04
CA GLU A 33 4.10 7.96 -10.84
C GLU A 33 3.12 7.53 -9.73
N ASN A 34 3.67 7.07 -8.62
CA ASN A 34 2.92 6.70 -7.43
C ASN A 34 3.25 7.66 -6.31
N VAL A 35 2.22 8.19 -5.64
CA VAL A 35 2.39 8.93 -4.39
C VAL A 35 1.78 8.10 -3.26
N PHE A 36 2.57 7.89 -2.21
CA PHE A 36 2.20 7.13 -1.02
C PHE A 36 2.11 8.06 0.19
N ASP A 37 1.00 7.97 0.90
CA ASP A 37 0.82 8.54 2.22
C ASP A 37 1.00 7.42 3.24
N ILE A 38 1.94 7.60 4.18
CA ILE A 38 2.12 6.68 5.30
C ILE A 38 1.31 7.23 6.49
N LEU A 39 0.18 6.60 6.80
CA LEU A 39 -0.70 7.04 7.89
C LEU A 39 -0.32 6.45 9.23
N TYR A 40 0.21 5.23 9.24
CA TYR A 40 0.70 4.59 10.44
C TYR A 40 1.90 3.70 10.10
N ALA A 41 2.94 3.80 10.91
CA ALA A 41 4.09 2.91 10.85
C ALA A 41 4.55 2.58 12.27
N SER A 42 4.68 1.29 12.55
CA SER A 42 5.33 0.72 13.73
C SER A 42 6.42 -0.26 13.28
N ASP A 43 7.08 -0.93 14.22
CA ASP A 43 8.07 -1.96 13.90
C ASP A 43 7.48 -3.13 13.11
N ASN A 44 6.17 -3.40 13.28
CA ASN A 44 5.50 -4.56 12.69
C ASN A 44 4.38 -4.21 11.72
N VAL A 45 3.89 -2.97 11.70
CA VAL A 45 2.74 -2.57 10.88
C VAL A 45 3.07 -1.34 10.05
N LEU A 46 2.64 -1.35 8.79
CA LEU A 46 2.58 -0.18 7.93
C LEU A 46 1.17 -0.09 7.34
N VAL A 47 0.49 1.04 7.56
CA VAL A 47 -0.76 1.41 6.88
C VAL A 47 -0.44 2.53 5.90
N ALA A 48 -0.66 2.26 4.62
CA ALA A 48 -0.36 3.19 3.56
C ALA A 48 -1.57 3.38 2.63
N HIS A 49 -1.69 4.60 2.12
CA HIS A 49 -2.61 4.97 1.06
C HIS A 49 -1.80 5.35 -0.17
N ASN A 50 -2.24 4.92 -1.34
CA ASN A 50 -1.56 5.17 -2.60
C ASN A 50 -2.53 5.64 -3.66
N ASN A 51 -2.10 6.65 -4.41
CA ASN A 51 -2.76 7.10 -5.63
C ASN A 51 -1.86 6.80 -6.82
N VAL A 52 -2.42 6.08 -7.81
CA VAL A 52 -1.78 5.80 -9.10
C VAL A 52 -2.49 6.61 -10.16
N ASP A 53 -1.78 7.44 -10.92
CA ASP A 53 -2.35 8.20 -12.03
C ASP A 53 -1.95 7.61 -13.38
N GLU A 54 -2.70 6.61 -13.85
CA GLU A 54 -2.50 6.09 -15.20
C GLU A 54 -3.37 6.90 -16.18
N HIS A 55 -2.75 7.81 -16.94
CA HIS A 55 -3.41 8.60 -17.99
C HIS A 55 -4.65 9.40 -17.52
N GLY A 56 -4.62 9.96 -16.30
CA GLY A 56 -5.72 10.72 -15.70
C GLY A 56 -6.71 9.87 -14.90
N LYS A 57 -6.53 8.54 -14.86
CA LYS A 57 -7.35 7.63 -14.07
C LYS A 57 -6.67 7.35 -12.73
N LYS A 58 -7.13 8.06 -11.70
CA LYS A 58 -6.69 7.83 -10.32
C LYS A 58 -7.23 6.51 -9.80
N THR A 59 -6.32 5.60 -9.44
CA THR A 59 -6.65 4.41 -8.66
C THR A 59 -6.18 4.61 -7.23
N VAL A 60 -7.10 4.43 -6.30
CA VAL A 60 -6.84 4.50 -4.85
C VAL A 60 -6.61 3.09 -4.32
N LEU A 61 -5.47 2.90 -3.65
CA LEU A 61 -5.12 1.68 -2.95
C LEU A 61 -4.89 1.98 -1.48
N THR A 62 -5.46 1.16 -0.60
CA THR A 62 -5.19 1.19 0.83
C THR A 62 -4.62 -0.17 1.23
N GLY A 63 -3.49 -0.18 1.91
CA GLY A 63 -2.78 -1.41 2.27
C GLY A 63 -2.39 -1.45 3.74
N LEU A 64 -2.62 -2.61 4.35
CA LEU A 64 -2.07 -3.00 5.64
C LEU A 64 -0.95 -4.02 5.41
N PHE A 65 0.27 -3.66 5.76
CA PHE A 65 1.44 -4.51 5.64
C PHE A 65 1.91 -4.87 7.04
N VAL A 66 2.04 -6.17 7.31
CA VAL A 66 2.34 -6.69 8.65
C VAL A 66 3.53 -7.64 8.62
N LYS A 67 4.36 -7.58 9.66
CA LYS A 67 5.24 -8.68 10.07
C LYS A 67 4.39 -9.78 10.74
N PRO A 68 4.95 -10.92 11.18
CA PRO A 68 4.17 -12.07 11.66
C PRO A 68 3.18 -11.76 12.80
N ASN A 69 3.38 -10.66 13.52
CA ASN A 69 2.48 -10.20 14.57
C ASN A 69 1.62 -9.04 14.04
N ILE A 70 0.32 -9.30 13.89
CA ILE A 70 -0.68 -8.26 13.60
C ILE A 70 -1.02 -7.55 14.91
N GLU A 71 -0.74 -6.25 14.97
CA GLU A 71 -1.12 -5.40 16.10
C GLU A 71 -2.59 -4.96 15.93
N GLU A 72 -3.42 -5.09 16.97
CA GLU A 72 -4.84 -4.66 16.93
C GLU A 72 -5.00 -3.19 16.52
N GLU A 73 -4.12 -2.31 17.02
CA GLU A 73 -4.10 -0.89 16.65
C GLU A 73 -3.88 -0.70 15.14
N GLY A 74 -3.03 -1.52 14.53
CA GLY A 74 -2.77 -1.48 13.09
C GLY A 74 -3.99 -1.88 12.26
N LEU A 75 -4.70 -2.91 12.71
CA LEU A 75 -5.95 -3.36 12.07
C LEU A 75 -7.05 -2.31 12.20
N GLN A 76 -7.20 -1.70 13.38
CA GLN A 76 -8.18 -0.65 13.62
C GLN A 76 -7.92 0.57 12.73
N LYS A 77 -6.67 1.06 12.66
CA LYS A 77 -6.32 2.20 11.79
C LYS A 77 -6.55 1.90 10.31
N PHE A 78 -6.33 0.66 9.88
CA PHE A 78 -6.62 0.25 8.51
C PHE A 78 -8.13 0.25 8.23
N GLN A 79 -8.96 -0.20 9.18
CA GLN A 79 -10.43 -0.15 9.05
C GLN A 79 -10.95 1.30 9.01
N GLU A 80 -10.48 2.16 9.91
CA GLU A 80 -10.81 3.60 9.92
C GLU A 80 -10.47 4.26 8.58
N LEU A 81 -9.32 3.91 7.99
CA LEU A 81 -8.90 4.43 6.69
C LEU A 81 -9.76 3.90 5.53
N MET A 82 -10.15 2.62 5.57
CA MET A 82 -11.06 2.05 4.58
C MET A 82 -12.42 2.77 4.58
N GLU A 83 -12.96 3.05 5.77
CA GLU A 83 -14.20 3.82 5.95
C GLU A 83 -14.06 5.26 5.45
N GLU A 84 -13.00 5.97 5.85
CA GLU A 84 -12.75 7.36 5.45
C GLU A 84 -12.67 7.51 3.91
N LYS A 85 -12.00 6.56 3.24
CA LYS A 85 -11.84 6.60 1.77
C LYS A 85 -13.02 5.98 1.01
N GLY A 86 -14.06 5.50 1.69
CA GLY A 86 -15.22 4.87 1.08
C GLY A 86 -14.87 3.59 0.30
N THR A 87 -13.85 2.85 0.77
CA THR A 87 -13.41 1.61 0.12
C THR A 87 -14.38 0.48 0.45
N ASP A 88 -14.95 -0.15 -0.56
CA ASP A 88 -15.87 -1.28 -0.38
C ASP A 88 -15.11 -2.49 0.16
N GLU A 89 -15.44 -2.92 1.39
CA GLU A 89 -14.87 -4.11 2.04
C GLU A 89 -14.95 -5.37 1.17
N LYS A 90 -15.94 -5.49 0.27
CA LYS A 90 -16.06 -6.65 -0.63
C LYS A 90 -14.94 -6.72 -1.68
N LYS A 91 -14.21 -5.62 -1.89
CA LYS A 91 -13.04 -5.55 -2.77
C LYS A 91 -11.73 -5.83 -2.04
N TYR A 92 -11.78 -6.04 -0.72
CA TYR A 92 -10.64 -6.45 0.08
C TYR A 92 -10.07 -7.79 -0.42
N ARG A 93 -8.74 -7.91 -0.31
CA ARG A 93 -7.97 -9.08 -0.74
C ARG A 93 -6.89 -9.34 0.30
N GLU A 94 -6.91 -10.52 0.89
CA GLU A 94 -5.84 -10.98 1.77
C GLU A 94 -4.71 -11.58 0.96
N PHE A 95 -3.48 -11.19 1.27
CA PHE A 95 -2.28 -11.73 0.65
C PHE A 95 -1.39 -12.36 1.71
N HIS A 96 -1.10 -13.64 1.55
CA HIS A 96 -0.11 -14.35 2.38
C HIS A 96 1.13 -14.62 1.53
N GLN A 97 2.29 -14.15 1.99
CA GLN A 97 3.56 -14.61 1.44
C GLN A 97 3.74 -16.08 1.86
N LYS A 98 3.93 -16.97 0.87
CA LYS A 98 4.19 -18.41 1.10
C LYS A 98 5.66 -18.67 1.33
#